data_AF-A0AAU5DIV2-F1
#
_entry.id   AF-A0AAU5DIV2-F1
#
_cell.length_a   1.000
_cell.length_b   1.000
_cell.length_c   1.000
_cell.angle_alpha   90.00
_cell.angle_beta   90.00
_cell.angle_gamma   90.00
#
_symmetry.space_group_name_H-M   'P 1'
#
loop_
_entity.id
_entity.type
_entity.pdbx_description
1 polymer ?
#
loop_
_entity_poly.entity_id
_entity_poly.type
_entity_poly.pdbx_seq_one_letter_code
_entity_poly.pdbx_strand_id
1 'polypeptide(L)'
;MSTPDTHSVQALVDKVLGPYGQKPSAEAIGRLTGELLAAGAGLLPHAEGLREEDGFADGALRDWHKLTSDGPSDSALGDWNHVRGLARVVRTLCRAIEGDEQPPYRETTVPLSFSFGRMPL
;
A
#
# COMPACT_ATOMS: atom_id res chain seq x y z
N MET A 1 16.63 -11.44 -1.68
CA MET A 1 15.97 -10.56 -0.71
C MET A 1 14.55 -11.10 -0.59
N SER A 2 14.15 -11.58 0.59
CA SER A 2 12.78 -12.03 0.81
C SER A 2 11.87 -10.80 0.67
N THR A 3 10.87 -10.87 -0.21
CA THR A 3 9.80 -9.88 -0.23
C THR A 3 9.23 -9.77 1.18
N PRO A 4 9.04 -8.56 1.73
CA PRO A 4 8.38 -8.41 3.02
C PRO A 4 7.04 -9.15 2.95
N ASP A 5 6.73 -10.00 3.94
CA ASP A 5 5.48 -10.77 3.98
C ASP A 5 4.28 -9.81 3.96
N THR A 6 3.77 -9.51 2.76
CA THR A 6 2.72 -8.52 2.53
C THR A 6 1.47 -8.86 3.34
N HIS A 7 1.21 -10.14 3.57
CA HIS A 7 0.12 -10.64 4.40
C HIS A 7 0.29 -10.28 5.90
N SER A 8 1.53 -10.27 6.41
CA SER A 8 1.86 -9.84 7.77
C SER A 8 1.69 -8.32 7.92
N VAL A 9 2.13 -7.57 6.90
CA VAL A 9 1.98 -6.12 6.84
C VAL A 9 0.50 -5.72 6.78
N GLN A 10 -0.31 -6.44 5.99
CA GLN A 10 -1.75 -6.18 5.86
C GLN A 10 -2.49 -6.41 7.18
N ALA A 11 -2.16 -7.48 7.92
CA ALA A 11 -2.73 -7.73 9.25
C ALA A 11 -2.40 -6.61 10.26
N LEU A 12 -1.17 -6.07 10.20
CA LEU A 12 -0.75 -4.94 11.02
C LEU A 12 -1.53 -3.66 10.67
N VAL A 13 -1.69 -3.38 9.37
CA VAL A 13 -2.49 -2.26 8.86
C VAL A 13 -3.94 -2.37 9.34
N ASP A 14 -4.57 -3.53 9.22
CA ASP A 14 -5.98 -3.73 9.61
C ASP A 14 -6.19 -3.55 11.11
N LYS A 15 -5.22 -3.99 11.92
CA LYS A 15 -5.21 -3.76 13.37
C LYS A 15 -5.19 -2.26 13.72
N VAL A 16 -4.39 -1.47 13.00
CA VAL A 16 -4.29 -0.01 13.23
C VAL A 16 -5.48 0.75 12.66
N LEU A 17 -6.00 0.32 11.51
CA LEU A 17 -7.12 0.95 10.81
C LEU A 17 -8.50 0.52 11.32
N GLY A 18 -8.56 -0.36 12.31
CA GLY A 18 -9.77 -0.75 13.03
C GLY A 18 -10.59 0.43 13.60
N PRO A 19 -11.70 0.14 14.31
CA PRO A 19 -12.65 1.16 14.75
C PRO A 19 -11.98 2.31 15.52
N TYR A 20 -12.22 3.56 15.12
CA TYR A 20 -11.52 4.73 15.65
C TYR A 20 -11.69 4.90 17.18
N GLY A 21 -12.84 4.49 17.71
CA GLY A 21 -13.14 4.52 19.15
C GLY A 21 -12.40 3.47 19.98
N GLN A 22 -11.76 2.48 19.36
CA GLN A 22 -10.93 1.48 20.04
C GLN A 22 -9.46 1.93 20.05
N LYS A 23 -9.21 3.14 20.55
CA LYS A 23 -7.85 3.67 20.68
C LYS A 23 -7.05 2.78 21.64
N PRO A 24 -5.93 2.19 21.20
CA PRO A 24 -5.07 1.40 22.07
C PRO A 24 -4.30 2.28 23.06
N SER A 25 -3.68 1.66 24.07
CA SER A 25 -2.82 2.37 25.02
C SER A 25 -1.65 3.07 24.32
N ALA A 26 -1.09 4.12 24.92
CA ALA A 26 0.04 4.85 24.34
C ALA A 26 1.25 3.94 24.05
N GLU A 27 1.54 2.98 24.93
CA GLU A 27 2.57 1.97 24.72
C GLU A 27 2.29 1.09 23.50
N ALA A 28 1.04 0.67 23.32
CA ALA A 28 0.63 -0.10 22.14
C ALA A 28 0.72 0.74 20.85
N ILE A 29 0.40 2.04 20.91
CA ILE A 29 0.60 2.97 19.79
C ILE A 29 2.09 3.03 19.42
N GLY A 30 2.98 3.21 20.41
CA GLY A 30 4.43 3.24 20.17
C GLY A 30 4.95 1.97 19.50
N ARG A 31 4.51 0.79 19.96
CA ARG A 31 4.83 -0.50 19.32
C ARG A 31 4.35 -0.55 17.87
N LEU A 32 3.08 -0.22 17.63
CA LEU A 32 2.48 -0.25 16.29
C LEU A 32 3.18 0.71 15.34
N THR A 33 3.57 1.90 15.81
CA THR A 33 4.37 2.85 15.04
C THR A 33 5.72 2.24 14.65
N GLY A 34 6.45 1.63 15.59
CA GLY A 34 7.72 0.97 15.30
C GLY A 34 7.60 -0.17 14.28
N GLU A 35 6.59 -1.01 14.44
CA GLU A 35 6.29 -2.12 13.50
C GLU A 35 5.96 -1.60 12.10
N LEU A 36 5.16 -0.52 11.99
CA LEU A 36 4.84 0.10 10.70
C LEU A 36 6.04 0.78 10.05
N LEU A 37 6.90 1.44 10.84
CA LEU A 37 8.13 2.05 10.35
C LEU A 37 9.07 1.00 9.77
N ALA A 38 9.26 -0.12 10.47
CA ALA A 38 10.07 -1.22 10.00
C ALA A 38 9.49 -1.86 8.73
N ALA A 39 8.17 -2.09 8.70
CA ALA A 39 7.49 -2.66 7.54
C ALA A 39 7.60 -1.76 6.31
N GLY A 40 7.30 -0.46 6.45
CA GLY A 40 7.38 0.48 5.34
C GLY A 40 8.80 0.67 4.84
N ALA A 41 9.81 0.72 5.73
CA ALA A 41 11.21 0.77 5.32
C ALA A 41 11.63 -0.46 4.48
N GLY A 42 11.06 -1.64 4.76
CA GLY A 42 11.26 -2.83 3.94
C GLY A 42 10.60 -2.77 2.56
N LEU A 43 9.53 -1.99 2.41
CA LEU A 43 8.79 -1.80 1.14
C LEU A 43 9.41 -0.72 0.25
N LEU A 44 10.17 0.24 0.81
CA LEU A 44 10.73 1.36 0.05
C LEU A 44 11.55 0.94 -1.18
N PRO A 45 12.50 -0.02 -1.11
CA PRO A 45 13.32 -0.37 -2.27
C PRO A 45 12.49 -0.92 -3.43
N HIS A 46 11.38 -1.59 -3.12
CA HIS A 46 10.46 -2.13 -4.13
C HIS A 46 9.62 -1.02 -4.75
N ALA A 47 9.03 -0.15 -3.92
CA ALA A 47 8.23 0.98 -4.39
C ALA A 47 9.05 2.02 -5.16
N GLU A 48 10.31 2.25 -4.79
CA GLU A 48 11.24 3.11 -5.53
C GLU A 48 11.50 2.58 -6.96
N GLY A 49 11.54 1.26 -7.13
CA GLY A 49 11.67 0.64 -8.46
C GLY A 49 10.47 0.88 -9.37
N LEU A 50 9.28 1.11 -8.80
CA LEU A 50 8.02 1.35 -9.52
C LEU A 50 7.72 2.83 -9.76
N ARG A 51 8.57 3.71 -9.25
CA ARG A 51 8.31 5.16 -9.19
C ARG A 51 8.09 5.81 -10.56
N GLU A 52 8.76 5.32 -11.60
CA GLU A 52 8.65 5.88 -12.96
C GLU A 52 7.44 5.34 -13.74
N GLU A 53 6.89 4.19 -13.32
CA GLU A 53 5.82 3.49 -14.03
C GLU A 53 4.45 3.70 -13.39
N ASP A 54 4.40 3.89 -12.07
CA ASP A 54 3.17 4.05 -11.30
C ASP A 54 3.15 5.36 -10.49
N GLY A 55 2.28 6.30 -10.89
CA GLY A 55 2.05 7.55 -10.16
C GLY A 55 1.48 7.35 -8.75
N PHE A 56 0.88 6.19 -8.44
CA PHE A 56 0.48 5.83 -7.08
C PHE A 56 1.68 5.53 -6.18
N ALA A 57 2.73 4.89 -6.70
CA ALA A 57 3.94 4.61 -5.95
C ALA A 57 4.67 5.91 -5.57
N ASP A 58 4.82 6.85 -6.50
CA ASP A 58 5.45 8.15 -6.24
C ASP A 58 4.68 8.97 -5.19
N GLY A 59 3.34 8.97 -5.26
CA GLY A 59 2.50 9.61 -4.24
C GLY A 59 2.68 9.00 -2.84
N ALA A 60 2.66 7.67 -2.75
CA ALA A 60 2.83 6.95 -1.48
C ALA A 60 4.24 7.17 -0.87
N LEU A 61 5.28 7.19 -1.70
CA LEU A 61 6.65 7.50 -1.26
C LEU A 61 6.77 8.92 -0.70
N ARG A 62 6.15 9.91 -1.34
CA ARG A 62 6.12 11.30 -0.82
C ARG A 62 5.39 11.38 0.50
N ASP A 63 4.23 10.74 0.62
CA ASP A 63 3.46 10.72 1.87
C ASP A 63 4.21 10.01 3.00
N TRP A 64 4.95 8.94 2.67
CA TRP A 64 5.84 8.26 3.61
C TRP A 64 6.94 9.19 4.14
N HIS A 65 7.69 9.85 3.24
CA HIS A 65 8.74 10.79 3.63
C HIS A 65 8.20 11.94 4.47
N LYS A 66 7.04 12.47 4.09
CA LYS A 66 6.39 13.54 4.86
C LYS A 66 6.03 13.08 6.27
N LEU A 67 5.32 11.94 6.41
CA LEU A 67 4.90 11.47 7.71
C LEU A 67 6.08 11.14 8.63
N THR A 68 7.11 10.46 8.11
CA THR A 68 8.30 10.11 8.88
C THR A 68 9.12 11.33 9.28
N SER A 69 9.10 12.41 8.49
CA SER A 69 9.75 13.69 8.81
C SER A 69 8.95 14.55 9.79
N ASP A 70 7.63 14.64 9.61
CA ASP A 70 6.76 15.51 10.42
C ASP A 70 6.53 14.93 11.82
N GLY A 71 6.51 13.60 11.95
CA GLY A 71 6.25 12.91 13.22
C GLY A 71 4.80 13.10 13.72
N PRO A 72 4.52 12.74 14.97
CA PRO A 72 3.21 12.96 15.58
C PRO A 72 2.98 14.45 15.90
N SER A 73 1.76 14.92 15.71
CA SER A 73 1.37 16.29 16.09
C SER A 73 1.23 16.45 17.61
N ASP A 74 1.36 17.67 18.13
CA ASP A 74 1.10 17.99 19.56
C ASP A 74 -0.38 17.89 19.99
N SER A 75 -1.28 17.44 19.12
CA SER A 75 -2.70 17.27 19.48
C SER A 75 -2.93 16.08 20.42
N ALA A 76 -4.03 16.10 21.18
CA ALA A 76 -4.40 15.03 22.13
C ALA A 76 -4.53 13.62 21.49
N LEU A 77 -4.67 13.56 20.16
CA LEU A 77 -4.73 12.33 19.36
C LEU A 77 -3.60 12.25 18.33
N GLY A 78 -2.54 13.04 18.49
CA GLY A 78 -1.46 13.17 17.53
C GLY A 78 -0.78 11.84 17.21
N ASP A 79 -0.34 11.12 18.23
CA ASP A 79 0.28 9.80 18.07
C ASP A 79 -0.67 8.80 17.38
N TRP A 80 -1.96 8.86 17.72
CA TRP A 80 -2.96 7.95 17.15
C TRP A 80 -3.28 8.28 15.69
N ASN A 81 -3.36 9.56 15.36
CA ASN A 81 -3.56 10.00 13.98
C ASN A 81 -2.32 9.73 13.13
N HIS A 82 -1.13 9.89 13.71
CA HIS A 82 0.15 9.61 13.06
C HIS A 82 0.29 8.13 12.71
N VAL A 83 0.09 7.21 13.66
CA VAL A 83 0.19 5.77 13.39
C VAL A 83 -0.84 5.30 12.35
N ARG A 84 -2.05 5.88 12.35
CA ARG A 84 -3.05 5.63 11.31
C ARG A 84 -2.68 6.24 9.96
N GLY A 85 -1.95 7.35 9.95
CA GLY A 85 -1.34 7.91 8.74
C GLY A 85 -0.35 6.93 8.13
N LEU A 86 0.60 6.46 8.94
CA LEU A 86 1.59 5.45 8.54
C LEU A 86 0.92 4.19 7.99
N ALA A 87 -0.08 3.65 8.69
CA ALA A 87 -0.80 2.46 8.24
C ALA A 87 -1.46 2.63 6.86
N ARG A 88 -2.01 3.81 6.57
CA ARG A 88 -2.61 4.08 5.24
C ARG A 88 -1.54 4.10 4.15
N VAL A 89 -0.42 4.76 4.40
CA VAL A 89 0.67 4.84 3.43
C VAL A 89 1.29 3.47 3.17
N VAL A 90 1.56 2.70 4.23
CA VAL A 90 2.06 1.32 4.12
C VAL A 90 1.11 0.46 3.28
N ARG A 91 -0.21 0.58 3.49
CA ARG A 91 -1.20 -0.12 2.66
C ARG A 91 -1.12 0.29 1.19
N THR A 92 -0.94 1.58 0.91
CA THR A 92 -0.80 2.07 -0.47
C THR A 92 0.48 1.55 -1.12
N LEU A 93 1.60 1.52 -0.39
CA LEU A 93 2.86 0.94 -0.87
C LEU A 93 2.69 -0.55 -1.19
N CYS A 94 2.06 -1.33 -0.30
CA CYS A 94 1.76 -2.74 -0.57
C CYS A 94 0.92 -2.91 -1.85
N ARG A 95 -0.12 -2.08 -2.03
CA ARG A 95 -0.97 -2.14 -3.23
C ARG A 95 -0.24 -1.78 -4.52
N ALA A 96 0.68 -0.81 -4.47
CA ALA A 96 1.50 -0.45 -5.62
C ALA A 96 2.41 -1.62 -6.01
N ILE A 97 3.02 -2.29 -5.03
CA ILE A 97 3.88 -3.46 -5.25
C ILE A 97 3.08 -4.67 -5.75
N GLU A 98 1.94 -4.99 -5.12
CA GLU A 98 1.08 -6.10 -5.54
C GLU A 98 0.43 -5.85 -6.91
N GLY A 99 0.14 -4.59 -7.24
CA GLY A 99 -0.41 -4.18 -8.53
C GLY A 99 0.57 -4.37 -9.68
N ASP A 100 1.87 -4.25 -9.42
CA ASP A 100 2.96 -4.55 -10.37
C ASP A 100 3.20 -6.06 -10.51
N GLU A 101 3.07 -6.82 -9.42
CA GLU A 101 3.17 -8.29 -9.47
C GLU A 101 2.04 -8.94 -10.28
N GLN A 102 0.96 -8.20 -10.57
CA GLN A 102 -0.07 -8.64 -11.50
C GLN A 102 0.39 -8.38 -12.94
N PRO A 103 0.72 -9.42 -13.73
CA PRO A 103 1.25 -9.22 -15.07
C PRO A 103 0.32 -8.31 -15.87
N PRO A 104 0.85 -7.35 -16.65
CA PRO A 104 0.02 -6.50 -17.49
C PRO A 104 -0.84 -7.44 -18.31
N TYR A 105 -2.14 -7.26 -18.17
CA TYR A 105 -3.19 -7.97 -18.87
C TYR A 105 -2.64 -8.54 -20.18
N ARG A 106 -2.36 -9.85 -20.23
CA ARG A 106 -2.08 -10.51 -21.51
C ARG A 106 -3.28 -10.13 -22.36
N GLU A 107 -3.02 -9.42 -23.45
CA GLU A 107 -3.95 -9.35 -24.57
C GLU A 107 -4.45 -10.77 -24.76
N THR A 108 -5.68 -11.02 -24.29
CA THR A 108 -6.44 -12.13 -24.81
C THR A 108 -6.74 -11.64 -26.20
N THR A 109 -5.80 -11.90 -27.13
CA THR A 109 -6.08 -11.95 -28.55
C THR A 109 -7.25 -12.93 -28.65
N VAL A 110 -8.45 -12.38 -28.59
CA VAL A 110 -9.63 -13.07 -29.06
C VAL A 110 -9.31 -13.31 -30.53
N PRO A 111 -9.14 -14.55 -31.01
CA PRO A 111 -9.03 -14.74 -32.43
C PRO A 111 -10.35 -14.22 -33.01
N LEU A 112 -10.26 -13.14 -33.78
CA LEU A 112 -11.32 -12.64 -34.65
C LEU A 112 -11.75 -13.79 -35.57
N SER A 113 -12.71 -14.58 -35.11
CA SER A 113 -13.44 -15.48 -35.98
C SER A 113 -14.43 -14.63 -36.77
N PHE A 114 -13.91 -14.00 -37.83
CA PHE A 114 -14.68 -13.53 -38.96
C PHE A 114 -15.44 -14.73 -39.54
N SER A 115 -16.68 -14.94 -39.11
CA SER A 115 -17.63 -15.77 -39.85
C SER A 115 -18.32 -14.88 -40.88
N PHE A 116 -17.71 -14.80 -42.06
CA PHE A 116 -18.35 -14.31 -43.27
C PHE A 116 -19.43 -15.32 -43.69
N GLY A 117 -20.60 -15.21 -43.06
CA GLY A 117 -21.79 -16.02 -43.36
C GLY A 117 -22.52 -15.46 -44.58
N ARG A 118 -22.09 -15.91 -45.75
CA ARG A 118 -22.68 -15.74 -47.08
C ARG A 118 -24.21 -15.97 -47.06
N MET A 119 -24.99 -14.96 -47.49
CA MET A 119 -26.36 -15.17 -48.00
C MET A 119 -26.34 -16.17 -49.17
N PRO A 120 -27.37 -17.00 -49.28
CA PRO A 120 -28.06 -17.00 -50.57
C PRO A 120 -29.59 -17.00 -50.45
N LEU A 121 -30.15 -16.07 -51.23
CA LEU A 121 -31.45 -16.03 -51.94
C LEU A 121 -32.74 -16.17 -51.12
#